data_AF-A0A2S6SPS7-F1
#
_entry.id   AF-A0A2S6SPS7-F1
#
_cell.length_a   1.000
_cell.length_b   1.000
_cell.length_c   1.000
_cell.angle_alpha   90.00
_cell.angle_beta   90.00
_cell.angle_gamma   90.00
#
_symmetry.space_group_name_H-M   'P 1'
#
loop_
_entity.id
_entity.type
_entity.pdbx_description
1 polymer ?
#
loop_
_entity_poly.entity_id
_entity_poly.type
_entity_poly.pdbx_seq_one_letter_code
_entity_poly.pdbx_strand_id
1 'polypeptide(L)'
;MIKKYIFKKKKNYKLNFIFIFLLFFFGLLFFFTYHNLNHQFIIIEEFTGDFYIIPKNKGGEKVSNIDKKSLNLTDKKIIEVNNFISDELKYSIQFITNTDYNLINKYLISLINKNETIFTRDEFYLLAFTTDIGTEYFLLYKNFQSKEKAYNYCSKYLTILDNCLIVDVEKFNN
;
A
#
# COMPACT_ATOMS: atom_id res chain seq x y z
N MET A 1 59.42 57.00 42.76
CA MET A 1 58.18 56.35 43.20
C MET A 1 57.60 55.59 42.01
N ILE A 2 57.68 54.25 41.98
CA ILE A 2 57.20 53.44 40.86
C ILE A 2 55.78 52.96 41.19
N LYS A 3 54.77 53.44 40.46
CA LYS A 3 53.38 52.98 40.60
C LYS A 3 53.27 51.52 40.13
N LYS A 4 52.97 50.60 41.05
CA LYS A 4 52.56 49.23 40.71
C LYS A 4 51.09 49.23 40.30
N TYR A 5 50.80 48.73 39.09
CA TYR A 5 49.42 48.49 38.65
C TYR A 5 48.88 47.21 39.31
N ILE A 6 47.86 47.36 40.15
CA ILE A 6 47.35 46.30 41.07
C ILE A 6 46.35 45.36 40.37
N PHE A 7 45.84 45.70 39.18
CA PHE A 7 44.80 44.90 38.51
C PHE A 7 45.32 44.27 37.21
N LYS A 8 45.54 42.95 37.21
CA LYS A 8 45.68 42.15 35.98
C LYS A 8 44.28 41.81 35.44
N LYS A 9 43.98 42.19 34.18
CA LYS A 9 42.76 41.78 33.47
C LYS A 9 42.66 40.24 33.45
N LYS A 10 41.55 39.70 33.93
CA LYS A 10 41.27 38.25 33.93
C LYS A 10 41.09 37.80 32.47
N LYS A 11 41.94 36.90 31.96
CA LYS A 11 41.80 36.35 30.60
C LYS A 11 40.46 35.61 30.49
N ASN A 12 39.67 35.93 29.47
CA ASN A 12 38.32 35.39 29.31
C ASN A 12 38.36 34.12 28.45
N TYR A 13 38.70 32.99 29.06
CA TYR A 13 38.85 31.69 28.37
C TYR A 13 37.55 31.14 27.76
N LYS A 14 36.39 31.69 28.13
CA LYS A 14 35.08 31.30 27.58
C LYS A 14 34.98 31.51 26.06
N LEU A 15 35.54 32.62 25.55
CA LEU A 15 35.52 32.91 24.11
C LEU A 15 36.36 31.90 23.31
N ASN A 16 37.53 31.53 23.82
CA ASN A 16 38.38 30.51 23.18
C ASN A 16 37.70 29.14 23.18
N PHE A 17 37.00 28.79 24.25
CA PHE A 17 36.26 27.52 24.33
C PHE A 17 35.10 27.45 23.32
N ILE A 18 34.34 28.54 23.17
CA ILE A 18 33.27 28.64 22.16
C ILE A 18 33.84 28.48 20.75
N PHE A 19 34.99 29.10 20.47
CA PHE A 19 35.65 28.99 19.17
C PHE A 19 36.09 27.56 18.85
N ILE A 20 36.68 26.85 19.82
CA ILE A 20 37.06 25.43 19.67
C ILE A 20 35.83 24.55 19.43
N PHE A 21 34.74 24.80 20.15
CA PHE A 21 33.49 24.05 20.00
C PHE A 21 32.87 24.23 18.62
N LEU A 22 32.84 25.47 18.09
CA LEU A 22 32.37 25.75 16.73
C LEU A 22 33.21 25.00 15.68
N LEU A 23 34.54 25.01 15.84
CA LEU A 23 35.45 24.36 14.91
C LEU A 23 35.24 22.84 14.89
N PHE A 24 34.99 22.23 16.05
CA PHE A 24 34.63 20.82 16.16
C PHE A 24 33.28 20.51 15.49
N PHE A 25 32.27 21.36 15.69
CA PHE A 25 30.94 21.20 15.09
C PHE A 25 30.99 21.26 13.55
N PHE A 26 31.75 22.19 12.99
CA PHE A 26 31.98 22.26 11.53
C PHE A 26 32.69 21.02 10.99
N GLY A 27 33.64 20.46 11.74
CA GLY A 27 34.30 19.21 11.36
C GLY A 27 33.33 18.03 11.25
N LEU A 28 32.37 17.91 12.19
CA LEU A 28 31.35 16.88 12.15
C LEU A 28 30.41 17.03 10.94
N LEU A 29 29.97 18.24 10.63
CA LEU A 29 29.13 18.49 9.45
C LEU A 29 29.85 18.13 8.14
N PHE A 30 31.14 18.45 8.04
CA PHE A 30 31.96 18.08 6.88
C PHE A 30 32.11 16.55 6.74
N PHE A 31 32.32 15.84 7.86
CA PHE A 31 32.40 14.38 7.87
C PHE A 31 31.09 13.72 7.41
N PHE A 32 29.94 14.18 7.93
CA PHE A 32 28.63 13.64 7.55
C PHE A 32 28.32 13.88 6.07
N THR A 33 28.61 15.08 5.55
CA THR A 33 28.38 15.40 4.13
C THR A 33 29.28 14.57 3.20
N TYR A 34 30.55 14.37 3.56
CA TYR A 34 31.47 13.50 2.82
C TYR A 34 30.97 12.04 2.77
N HIS A 35 30.48 11.51 3.89
CA HIS A 35 30.01 10.12 3.94
C HIS A 35 28.70 9.92 3.16
N ASN A 36 27.81 10.91 3.15
CA ASN A 36 26.50 10.81 2.49
C ASN A 36 26.59 10.96 0.95
N LEU A 37 27.69 11.49 0.42
CA LEU A 37 27.91 11.64 -1.02
C LEU A 37 28.34 10.33 -1.72
N ASN A 38 28.79 9.32 -0.97
CA ASN A 38 29.36 8.08 -1.50
C ASN A 38 28.37 6.92 -1.65
N HIS A 39 27.06 7.17 -1.61
CA HIS A 39 26.09 6.12 -1.91
C HIS A 39 26.04 5.88 -3.43
N GLN A 40 26.76 4.86 -3.88
CA GLN A 40 26.56 4.28 -5.21
C GLN A 40 25.15 3.68 -5.26
N PHE A 41 24.22 4.37 -5.90
CA PHE A 41 22.90 3.81 -6.17
C PHE A 41 23.01 2.87 -7.37
N ILE A 42 22.38 1.71 -7.25
CA ILE A 42 22.22 0.78 -8.37
C ILE A 42 20.96 1.22 -9.11
N ILE A 43 21.11 1.72 -10.33
CA ILE A 43 19.97 1.95 -11.23
C ILE A 43 19.56 0.57 -11.76
N ILE A 44 18.37 0.12 -11.37
CA ILE A 44 17.75 -1.07 -11.97
C ILE A 44 16.98 -0.59 -13.19
N GLU A 45 17.40 -1.01 -14.38
CA GLU A 45 16.69 -0.70 -15.62
C GLU A 45 15.28 -1.33 -15.62
N GLU A 46 14.32 -0.64 -16.23
CA GLU A 46 12.95 -1.13 -16.34
C GLU A 46 12.93 -2.40 -17.22
N PHE A 47 12.40 -3.49 -16.68
CA PHE A 47 12.30 -4.74 -17.42
C PHE A 47 11.24 -4.61 -18.52
N THR A 48 11.68 -4.64 -19.79
CA THR A 48 10.83 -4.50 -20.99
C THR A 48 10.39 -5.85 -21.59
N GLY A 49 10.76 -6.96 -20.97
CA GLY A 49 10.41 -8.30 -21.44
C GLY A 49 9.06 -8.81 -20.92
N ASP A 50 8.64 -9.96 -21.45
CA ASP A 50 7.52 -10.70 -20.89
C ASP A 50 7.95 -11.44 -19.63
N PHE A 51 7.25 -11.23 -18.50
CA PHE A 51 7.54 -11.92 -17.24
C PHE A 51 7.26 -13.43 -17.30
N TYR A 52 6.43 -13.87 -18.25
CA TYR A 52 6.09 -15.27 -18.45
C TYR A 52 5.69 -15.53 -19.90
N ILE A 53 5.95 -16.75 -20.38
CA ILE A 53 5.54 -17.20 -21.71
C ILE A 53 4.40 -18.19 -21.51
N ILE A 54 3.20 -17.88 -22.00
CA ILE A 54 2.09 -18.85 -22.01
C ILE A 54 2.35 -19.83 -23.17
N PRO A 55 2.60 -21.12 -22.90
CA PRO A 55 2.79 -22.09 -23.96
C PRO A 55 1.46 -22.33 -24.69
N LYS A 56 1.52 -22.38 -26.04
CA LYS A 56 0.35 -22.69 -26.89
C LYS A 56 -0.29 -24.05 -26.55
N ASN A 57 0.49 -24.97 -26.00
CA ASN A 57 0.01 -26.26 -25.52
C ASN A 57 0.51 -26.48 -24.09
N LYS A 58 -0.41 -26.57 -23.13
CA LYS A 58 -0.11 -26.78 -21.72
C LYS A 58 0.22 -28.24 -21.38
N GLY A 59 0.28 -29.14 -22.38
CA GLY A 59 0.71 -30.53 -22.22
C GLY A 59 -0.30 -31.45 -21.50
N GLY A 60 -1.46 -30.93 -21.10
CA GLY A 60 -2.54 -31.71 -20.50
C GLY A 60 -3.30 -32.56 -21.52
N GLU A 61 -4.08 -33.52 -21.01
CA GLU A 61 -4.96 -34.35 -21.82
C GLU A 61 -6.01 -33.48 -22.54
N LYS A 62 -6.11 -33.63 -23.86
CA LYS A 62 -7.11 -32.91 -24.66
C LYS A 62 -8.48 -33.57 -24.45
N VAL A 63 -9.33 -32.93 -23.67
CA VAL A 63 -10.71 -33.37 -23.48
C VAL A 63 -11.48 -33.22 -24.79
N SER A 64 -12.09 -34.31 -25.26
CA SER A 64 -12.98 -34.29 -26.43
C SER A 64 -14.26 -33.49 -26.14
N ASN A 65 -14.80 -32.80 -27.14
CA ASN A 65 -16.08 -32.05 -27.08
C ASN A 65 -16.08 -30.72 -26.29
N ILE A 66 -14.92 -30.08 -26.06
CA ILE A 66 -14.86 -28.72 -25.47
C ILE A 66 -15.67 -27.69 -26.27
N ASP A 67 -15.72 -27.87 -27.59
CA ASP A 67 -16.46 -27.04 -28.56
C ASP A 67 -17.98 -27.20 -28.47
N LYS A 68 -18.48 -28.29 -27.87
CA LYS A 68 -19.91 -28.57 -27.74
C LYS A 68 -20.47 -27.91 -26.49
N LYS A 69 -20.89 -26.65 -26.62
CA LYS A 69 -21.51 -25.84 -25.54
C LYS A 69 -22.60 -26.59 -24.76
N SER A 70 -23.40 -27.44 -25.44
CA SER A 70 -24.48 -28.23 -24.81
C SER A 70 -24.02 -29.30 -23.80
N LEU A 71 -22.73 -29.69 -23.81
CA LEU A 71 -22.18 -30.70 -22.91
C LEU A 71 -21.43 -30.09 -21.71
N ASN A 72 -21.15 -28.77 -21.75
CA ASN A 72 -20.57 -28.05 -20.63
C ASN A 72 -21.70 -27.55 -19.72
N LEU A 73 -22.05 -28.35 -18.70
CA LEU A 73 -23.08 -28.04 -17.69
C LEU A 73 -22.75 -26.85 -16.77
N THR A 74 -21.82 -25.97 -17.14
CA THR A 74 -21.62 -24.68 -16.50
C THR A 74 -22.62 -23.67 -17.04
N ASP A 75 -23.92 -24.00 -16.97
CA ASP A 75 -24.95 -22.97 -17.02
C ASP A 75 -24.82 -22.16 -15.73
N LYS A 76 -24.04 -21.07 -15.81
CA LYS A 76 -24.01 -20.01 -14.81
C LYS A 76 -25.46 -19.65 -14.53
N LYS A 77 -25.98 -20.05 -13.36
CA LYS A 77 -27.08 -19.32 -12.74
C LYS A 77 -26.59 -17.89 -12.62
N ILE A 78 -27.08 -17.03 -13.50
CA ILE A 78 -26.98 -15.59 -13.34
C ILE A 78 -27.82 -15.30 -12.09
N ILE A 79 -27.17 -15.38 -10.93
CA ILE A 79 -27.68 -14.67 -9.76
C ILE A 79 -27.51 -13.22 -10.16
N GLU A 80 -28.61 -12.54 -10.47
CA GLU A 80 -28.67 -11.09 -10.51
C GLU A 80 -28.37 -10.60 -9.07
N VAL A 81 -27.09 -10.64 -8.70
CA VAL A 81 -26.58 -9.78 -7.65
C VAL A 81 -26.66 -8.42 -8.29
N ASN A 82 -27.60 -7.58 -7.83
CA ASN A 82 -27.63 -6.18 -8.19
C ASN A 82 -26.23 -5.62 -7.90
N ASN A 83 -25.43 -5.51 -8.95
CA ASN A 83 -24.10 -4.94 -8.91
C ASN A 83 -24.30 -3.47 -8.57
N PHE A 84 -24.28 -3.13 -7.30
CA PHE A 84 -23.99 -1.78 -6.84
C PHE A 84 -22.50 -1.50 -7.06
N ILE A 85 -22.05 -1.62 -8.32
CA ILE A 85 -20.84 -0.94 -8.73
C ILE A 85 -21.29 0.52 -8.80
N SER A 86 -21.03 1.27 -7.75
CA SER A 86 -21.08 2.72 -7.87
C SER A 86 -20.06 3.09 -8.93
N ASP A 87 -20.52 3.67 -10.05
CA ASP A 87 -19.69 4.11 -11.19
C ASP A 87 -18.55 5.07 -10.79
N GLU A 88 -18.47 5.44 -9.51
CA GLU A 88 -17.50 6.38 -8.96
C GLU A 88 -16.31 5.72 -8.23
N LEU A 89 -16.33 4.40 -7.98
CA LEU A 89 -15.25 3.71 -7.27
C LEU A 89 -13.97 3.66 -8.10
N LYS A 90 -12.91 4.33 -7.62
CA LYS A 90 -11.61 4.37 -8.30
C LYS A 90 -10.58 3.48 -7.63
N TYR A 91 -10.18 3.87 -6.42
CA TYR A 91 -9.26 3.10 -5.58
C TYR A 91 -9.91 2.80 -4.25
N SER A 92 -9.75 1.57 -3.76
CA SER A 92 -10.31 1.16 -2.48
C SER A 92 -9.37 0.24 -1.72
N ILE A 93 -9.58 0.12 -0.41
CA ILE A 93 -8.76 -0.73 0.46
C ILE A 93 -9.45 -2.09 0.56
N GLN A 94 -8.74 -3.17 0.22
CA GLN A 94 -9.25 -4.52 0.37
C GLN A 94 -9.11 -4.99 1.81
N PHE A 95 -10.23 -5.44 2.39
CA PHE A 95 -10.25 -6.11 3.70
C PHE A 95 -10.13 -7.63 3.56
N ILE A 96 -10.94 -8.21 2.66
CA ILE A 96 -10.96 -9.65 2.43
C ILE A 96 -11.44 -9.94 1.01
N THR A 97 -10.96 -11.05 0.46
CA THR A 97 -11.49 -11.66 -0.77
C THR A 97 -11.90 -13.11 -0.50
N ASN A 98 -12.99 -13.56 -1.11
CA ASN A 98 -13.44 -14.94 -1.00
C ASN A 98 -14.38 -15.29 -2.17
N THR A 99 -14.40 -16.54 -2.59
CA THR A 99 -15.38 -17.06 -3.55
C THR A 99 -16.77 -17.26 -2.93
N ASP A 100 -16.87 -17.42 -1.61
CA ASP A 100 -18.13 -17.52 -0.88
C ASP A 100 -18.58 -16.15 -0.34
N TYR A 101 -19.63 -15.61 -0.94
CA TYR A 101 -20.28 -14.37 -0.52
C TYR A 101 -20.72 -14.39 0.96
N ASN A 102 -21.15 -15.54 1.50
CA ASN A 102 -21.62 -15.62 2.88
C ASN A 102 -20.49 -15.34 3.87
N LEU A 103 -19.27 -15.77 3.56
CA LEU A 103 -18.09 -15.48 4.38
C LEU A 103 -17.77 -13.99 4.38
N ILE A 104 -17.86 -13.33 3.22
CA ILE A 104 -17.68 -11.89 3.09
C ILE A 104 -18.72 -11.13 3.94
N ASN A 105 -20.00 -11.48 3.80
CA ASN A 105 -21.07 -10.85 4.56
C ASN A 105 -20.94 -11.09 6.07
N LYS A 106 -20.57 -12.31 6.48
CA LYS A 106 -20.30 -12.62 7.89
C LYS A 106 -19.13 -11.79 8.45
N TYR A 107 -18.07 -11.61 7.66
CA TYR A 107 -16.94 -10.79 8.05
C TYR A 107 -17.32 -9.31 8.17
N LEU A 108 -18.05 -8.75 7.21
CA LEU A 108 -18.59 -7.39 7.26
C LEU A 108 -19.46 -7.16 8.51
N ILE A 109 -20.39 -8.08 8.80
CA ILE A 109 -21.21 -8.01 10.01
C ILE A 109 -20.34 -8.04 11.27
N SER A 110 -19.31 -8.88 11.29
CA SER A 110 -18.38 -8.95 12.42
C SER A 110 -17.55 -7.67 12.61
N LEU A 111 -17.27 -6.94 11.53
CA LEU A 111 -16.60 -5.64 11.60
C LEU A 111 -17.54 -4.58 12.15
N ILE A 112 -18.80 -4.53 11.71
CA ILE A 112 -19.75 -3.48 12.11
C ILE A 112 -20.30 -3.71 13.53
N ASN A 113 -20.52 -4.97 13.92
CA ASN A 113 -21.15 -5.31 15.21
C ASN A 113 -20.15 -5.38 16.37
N LYS A 114 -18.86 -5.18 16.14
CA LYS A 114 -17.91 -5.03 17.25
C LYS A 114 -18.21 -3.70 17.95
N ASN A 115 -18.61 -3.78 19.21
CA ASN A 115 -18.73 -2.59 20.06
C ASN A 115 -17.40 -1.82 19.96
N GLU A 116 -17.47 -0.53 19.59
CA GLU A 116 -16.32 0.38 19.39
C GLU A 116 -15.64 0.40 18.00
N THR A 117 -16.27 -0.06 16.93
CA THR A 117 -15.67 0.11 15.58
C THR A 117 -15.95 1.46 14.96
N ILE A 118 -14.90 2.05 14.37
CA ILE A 118 -14.97 3.25 13.50
C ILE A 118 -15.63 2.98 12.15
N PHE A 119 -16.02 1.73 11.90
CA PHE A 119 -16.50 1.24 10.61
C PHE A 119 -18.01 1.39 10.49
N THR A 120 -18.46 2.08 9.46
CA THR A 120 -19.88 2.18 9.11
C THR A 120 -20.18 1.40 7.83
N ARG A 121 -21.38 0.83 7.73
CA ARG A 121 -21.75 -0.09 6.63
C ARG A 121 -21.68 0.57 5.26
N ASP A 122 -22.03 1.85 5.17
CA ASP A 122 -22.05 2.69 3.98
C ASP A 122 -20.66 3.02 3.43
N GLU A 123 -19.61 2.82 4.22
CA GLU A 123 -18.22 2.98 3.77
C GLU A 123 -17.66 1.71 3.11
N PHE A 124 -18.39 0.59 3.17
CA PHE A 124 -18.00 -0.65 2.53
C PHE A 124 -18.69 -0.84 1.19
N TYR A 125 -17.93 -1.41 0.27
CA TYR A 125 -18.37 -1.77 -1.07
C TYR A 125 -18.08 -3.24 -1.31
N LEU A 126 -18.95 -3.88 -2.09
CA LEU A 126 -18.78 -5.25 -2.53
C LEU A 126 -18.50 -5.24 -4.02
N LEU A 127 -17.34 -5.72 -4.42
CA LEU A 127 -16.98 -5.92 -5.82
C LEU A 127 -17.02 -7.42 -6.12
N ALA A 128 -17.77 -7.81 -7.16
CA ALA A 128 -17.82 -9.18 -7.65
C ALA A 128 -17.04 -9.28 -8.96
N PHE A 129 -15.91 -9.97 -8.95
CA PHE A 129 -15.13 -10.24 -10.14
C PHE A 129 -15.44 -11.64 -10.66
N THR A 130 -16.04 -11.72 -11.84
CA THR A 130 -16.47 -13.00 -12.42
C THR A 130 -15.57 -13.38 -13.59
N THR A 131 -14.98 -14.57 -13.50
CA THR A 131 -14.19 -15.19 -14.56
C THR A 131 -14.89 -16.47 -15.06
N ASP A 132 -14.25 -17.20 -15.97
CA ASP A 132 -14.73 -18.52 -16.40
C ASP A 132 -14.54 -19.60 -15.33
N ILE A 133 -13.64 -19.37 -14.37
CA ILE A 133 -13.29 -20.34 -13.32
C ILE A 133 -14.19 -20.15 -12.08
N GLY A 134 -14.77 -18.96 -11.91
CA GLY A 134 -15.68 -18.66 -10.82
C GLY A 134 -15.82 -17.16 -10.55
N THR A 135 -16.54 -16.83 -9.49
CA THR A 135 -16.71 -15.46 -9.00
C THR A 135 -15.94 -15.28 -7.69
N GLU A 136 -15.14 -14.22 -7.63
CA GLU A 136 -14.48 -13.75 -6.42
C GLU A 136 -15.15 -12.48 -5.91
N TYR A 137 -15.42 -12.44 -4.61
CA TYR A 137 -16.05 -11.30 -3.95
C TYR A 137 -15.03 -10.57 -3.09
N PHE A 138 -14.86 -9.28 -3.34
CA PHE A 138 -13.96 -8.40 -2.63
C PHE A 138 -14.76 -7.50 -1.71
N LEU A 139 -14.40 -7.50 -0.42
CA LEU A 139 -14.88 -6.50 0.52
C LEU A 139 -13.91 -5.32 0.50
N LEU A 140 -14.41 -4.20 -0.01
CA LEU A 140 -13.66 -2.98 -0.25
C LEU A 140 -14.11 -1.89 0.74
N TYR A 141 -13.19 -1.05 1.18
CA TYR A 141 -13.45 0.00 2.15
C TYR A 141 -13.00 1.37 1.66
N LYS A 142 -13.94 2.32 1.69
CA LYS A 142 -13.86 3.70 1.20
C LYS A 142 -13.46 3.83 -0.26
N ASN A 143 -13.88 4.93 -0.86
CA ASN A 143 -13.47 5.30 -2.21
C ASN A 143 -12.42 6.41 -2.15
N PHE A 144 -11.31 6.24 -2.87
CA PHE A 144 -10.20 7.17 -2.93
C PHE A 144 -9.91 7.56 -4.38
N GLN A 145 -9.57 8.83 -4.58
CA GLN A 145 -9.23 9.36 -5.90
C GLN A 145 -7.86 8.91 -6.43
N SER A 146 -6.96 8.43 -5.56
CA SER A 146 -5.63 7.93 -5.96
C SER A 146 -5.16 6.80 -5.06
N LYS A 147 -4.31 5.92 -5.62
CA LYS A 147 -3.66 4.83 -4.91
C LYS A 147 -2.88 5.30 -3.67
N GLU A 148 -2.17 6.42 -3.78
CA GLU A 148 -1.38 7.01 -2.70
C GLU A 148 -2.26 7.45 -1.52
N LYS A 149 -3.39 8.10 -1.78
CA LYS A 149 -4.33 8.52 -0.73
C LYS A 149 -4.90 7.31 0.02
N ALA A 150 -5.25 6.26 -0.70
CA ALA A 150 -5.75 5.02 -0.11
C ALA A 150 -4.68 4.36 0.78
N TYR A 151 -3.45 4.27 0.30
CA TYR A 151 -2.32 3.70 1.05
C TYR A 151 -1.99 4.50 2.32
N ASN A 152 -1.90 5.82 2.20
CA ASN A 152 -1.62 6.71 3.32
C ASN A 152 -2.73 6.64 4.38
N TYR A 153 -3.99 6.55 3.95
CA TYR A 153 -5.11 6.35 4.87
C TYR A 153 -5.00 5.01 5.60
N CYS A 154 -4.80 3.91 4.86
CA CYS A 154 -4.70 2.57 5.42
C CYS A 154 -3.57 2.48 6.46
N SER A 155 -2.37 2.92 6.09
CA SER A 155 -1.19 2.85 6.95
C SER A 155 -1.31 3.67 8.23
N LYS A 156 -2.08 4.76 8.20
CA LYS A 156 -2.21 5.69 9.32
C LYS A 156 -3.39 5.36 10.24
N TYR A 157 -4.49 4.86 9.70
CA TYR A 157 -5.77 4.76 10.42
C TYR A 157 -6.30 3.33 10.56
N LEU A 158 -5.84 2.37 9.74
CA LEU A 158 -6.36 1.00 9.74
C LEU A 158 -5.36 0.00 10.35
N THR A 159 -5.17 0.08 11.66
CA THR A 159 -4.29 -0.83 12.40
C THR A 159 -4.76 -2.28 12.46
N ILE A 160 -6.02 -2.56 12.06
CA ILE A 160 -6.58 -3.91 12.02
C ILE A 160 -6.11 -4.72 10.81
N LEU A 161 -5.54 -4.07 9.80
CA LEU A 161 -5.01 -4.72 8.60
C LEU A 161 -3.49 -4.82 8.71
N ASP A 162 -2.99 -6.05 8.76
CA ASP A 162 -1.54 -6.29 8.77
C ASP A 162 -0.88 -5.82 7.46
N ASN A 163 -1.61 -5.96 6.34
CA ASN A 163 -1.15 -5.55 5.01
C ASN A 163 -2.21 -4.71 4.30
N CYS A 164 -1.82 -3.50 3.90
CA CYS A 164 -2.67 -2.57 3.15
C CYS A 164 -2.67 -2.90 1.66
N LEU A 165 -3.67 -3.67 1.22
CA LEU A 165 -3.89 -3.95 -0.21
C LEU A 165 -4.82 -2.90 -0.82
N ILE A 166 -4.30 -2.15 -1.80
CA ILE A 166 -5.08 -1.14 -2.52
C ILE A 166 -5.51 -1.72 -3.87
N VAL A 167 -6.82 -1.79 -4.06
CA VAL A 167 -7.47 -2.25 -5.28
C VAL A 167 -7.76 -1.06 -6.17
N ASP A 168 -7.30 -1.16 -7.42
CA ASP A 168 -7.60 -0.27 -8.52
C ASP A 168 -8.88 -0.80 -9.19
N VAL A 169 -10.04 -0.28 -8.77
CA VAL A 169 -11.37 -0.77 -9.16
C VAL A 169 -11.67 -0.43 -10.61
N GLU A 170 -11.09 0.66 -11.14
CA GLU A 170 -11.27 1.06 -12.55
C GLU A 170 -10.82 -0.05 -13.51
N LYS A 171 -9.84 -0.87 -13.11
CA LYS A 171 -9.34 -2.00 -13.92
C LYS A 171 -10.28 -3.19 -14.01
N PHE A 172 -11.31 -3.25 -13.16
CA PHE A 172 -12.30 -4.33 -13.16
C PHE A 172 -13.52 -4.01 -14.05
N ASN A 173 -13.63 -2.77 -14.52
CA ASN A 173 -14.74 -2.30 -15.36
C ASN A 173 -14.45 -2.43 -16.88
N ASN A 174 -13.37 -3.10 -17.26
CA ASN A 174 -12.97 -3.33 -18.66
C ASN A 174 -13.31 -4.74 -19.14
#